data_AF-A0A6N4TM57-F1
#
_entry.id   AF-A0A6N4TM57-F1
#
_cell.length_a   1.000
_cell.length_b   1.000
_cell.length_c   1.000
_cell.angle_alpha   90.00
_cell.angle_beta   90.00
_cell.angle_gamma   90.00
#
_symmetry.space_group_name_H-M   'P 1'
#
loop_
_entity.id
_entity.type
_entity.pdbx_description
1 polymer ?
#
loop_
_entity_poly.entity_id
_entity_poly.type
_entity_poly.pdbx_seq_one_letter_code
_entity_poly.pdbx_strand_id
1 'polypeptide(L)'
;MGLFNHLFKGPQVDMEKSNANARKMRELFNSKVENGDDYKIIFGYSEDVGRFNYGFVHGSKTKIGNLIVGWKEEDVTIVVVPTIPDLSECGEPTYYRRNEILKAYRNKYPTDAFIIYPDKKSYIGINAYDWLDDEKLYVYVSQEKELEEFTDFFKQKFSTK
;
A
#
# COMPACT_ATOMS: atom_id res chain seq x y z
N MET A 1 34.83 28.56 12.63
CA MET A 1 33.81 27.80 13.38
C MET A 1 32.52 27.91 12.61
N GLY A 2 32.13 26.87 11.88
CA GLY A 2 30.95 26.87 11.01
C GLY A 2 29.69 26.48 11.79
N LEU A 3 28.84 27.48 12.06
CA LEU A 3 27.42 27.30 12.35
C LEU A 3 26.76 26.75 11.08
N PHE A 4 26.28 25.51 11.08
CA PHE A 4 25.12 25.00 10.31
C PHE A 4 25.03 23.50 10.59
N ASN A 5 24.46 23.15 11.75
CA ASN A 5 24.00 21.78 11.98
C ASN A 5 22.75 21.81 12.86
N HIS A 6 21.74 22.55 12.40
CA HIS A 6 20.37 22.30 12.83
C HIS A 6 19.85 21.17 11.93
N LEU A 7 20.25 19.94 12.25
CA LEU A 7 19.57 18.76 11.73
C LEU A 7 18.11 18.90 12.14
N PHE A 8 17.24 19.14 11.16
CA PHE A 8 15.83 18.81 11.25
C PHE A 8 15.76 17.30 11.59
N LYS A 9 15.74 16.98 12.89
CA LYS A 9 15.20 15.70 13.33
C LYS A 9 13.70 15.88 13.15
N GLY A 10 13.16 15.34 12.05
CA GLY A 10 11.72 15.22 11.87
C GLY A 10 11.08 14.59 13.11
N PRO A 11 9.75 14.70 13.27
CA PRO A 11 9.05 14.07 14.38
C PRO A 11 9.51 12.61 14.52
N GLN A 12 9.93 12.23 15.72
CA GLN A 12 10.39 10.89 16.00
C GLN A 12 9.19 9.95 15.81
N VAL A 13 9.28 9.05 14.82
CA VAL A 13 8.26 8.03 14.59
C VAL A 13 8.02 7.24 15.86
N ASP A 14 6.76 7.12 16.27
CA ASP A 14 6.34 6.23 17.33
C ASP A 14 6.43 4.79 16.80
N MET A 15 7.61 4.20 16.96
CA MET A 15 7.88 2.84 16.49
C MET A 15 7.02 1.79 17.21
N GLU A 16 6.60 2.04 18.46
CA GLU A 16 5.75 1.10 19.18
C GLU A 16 4.36 1.04 18.53
N LYS A 17 3.78 2.20 18.23
CA LYS A 17 2.51 2.31 17.51
C LYS A 17 2.61 1.78 16.08
N SER A 18 3.67 2.13 15.36
CA SER A 18 3.94 1.60 14.01
C SER A 18 3.99 0.06 14.03
N ASN A 19 4.72 -0.53 14.97
CA ASN A 19 4.82 -1.99 15.11
C ASN A 19 3.50 -2.65 15.54
N ALA A 20 2.68 -1.97 16.35
CA ALA A 20 1.34 -2.45 16.70
C ALA A 20 0.42 -2.48 15.47
N ASN A 21 0.45 -1.42 14.66
CA ASN A 21 -0.35 -1.35 13.43
C ASN A 21 0.15 -2.33 12.36
N ALA A 22 1.47 -2.49 12.20
CA ALA A 22 2.04 -3.49 11.31
C ALA A 22 1.59 -4.93 11.68
N ARG A 23 1.52 -5.25 12.98
CA ARG A 23 0.99 -6.53 13.45
C ARG A 23 -0.49 -6.71 13.13
N LYS A 24 -1.31 -5.69 13.38
CA LYS A 24 -2.74 -5.71 13.00
C LYS A 24 -2.94 -5.86 11.50
N MET A 25 -2.15 -5.17 10.68
CA MET A 25 -2.18 -5.32 9.22
C MET A 25 -1.87 -6.76 8.82
N ARG A 26 -0.85 -7.37 9.44
CA ARG A 26 -0.50 -8.77 9.20
C ARG A 26 -1.64 -9.72 9.56
N GLU A 27 -2.23 -9.57 10.74
CA GLU A 27 -3.35 -10.39 11.20
C GLU A 27 -4.57 -10.29 10.26
N LEU A 28 -4.96 -9.06 9.88
CA LEU A 28 -6.05 -8.84 8.92
C LEU A 28 -5.75 -9.47 7.56
N PHE A 29 -4.54 -9.28 7.04
CA PHE A 29 -4.15 -9.85 5.75
C PHE A 29 -4.23 -11.37 5.78
N ASN A 30 -3.65 -12.02 6.80
CA ASN A 30 -3.67 -13.47 6.95
C ASN A 30 -5.09 -14.02 7.18
N SER A 31 -6.00 -13.22 7.75
CA SER A 31 -7.41 -13.62 7.91
C SER A 31 -8.17 -13.71 6.59
N LYS A 32 -7.71 -12.99 5.55
CA LYS A 32 -8.35 -12.89 4.23
C LYS A 32 -7.61 -13.63 3.13
N VAL A 33 -6.30 -13.81 3.28
CA VAL A 33 -5.43 -14.39 2.25
C VAL A 33 -4.90 -15.73 2.72
N GLU A 34 -5.20 -16.77 1.96
CA GLU A 34 -4.68 -18.12 2.21
C GLU A 34 -3.15 -18.12 2.13
N ASN A 35 -2.50 -18.73 3.13
CA ASN A 35 -1.04 -18.70 3.30
C ASN A 35 -0.49 -17.26 3.29
N GLY A 36 -1.18 -16.32 3.93
CA GLY A 36 -0.82 -14.90 3.93
C GLY A 36 0.60 -14.60 4.42
N ASP A 37 1.19 -15.46 5.25
CA ASP A 37 2.58 -15.33 5.72
C ASP A 37 3.62 -15.49 4.61
N ASP A 38 3.27 -16.11 3.49
CA ASP A 38 4.14 -16.21 2.31
C ASP A 38 4.31 -14.86 1.60
N TYR A 39 3.46 -13.88 1.92
CA TYR A 39 3.49 -12.56 1.32
C TYR A 39 4.20 -11.56 2.24
N LYS A 40 5.08 -10.73 1.66
CA LYS A 40 5.45 -9.44 2.27
C LYS A 40 4.29 -8.47 2.12
N ILE A 41 4.13 -7.51 3.03
CA ILE A 41 3.01 -6.55 3.02
C ILE A 41 3.47 -5.11 3.19
N ILE A 42 2.81 -4.19 2.49
CA ILE A 42 2.88 -2.75 2.71
C ILE A 42 1.48 -2.16 2.84
N PHE A 43 1.39 -1.03 3.50
CA PHE A 43 0.25 -0.15 3.41
C PHE A 43 0.29 0.63 2.10
N GLY A 44 -0.87 0.76 1.46
CA GLY A 44 -1.08 1.65 0.34
C GLY A 44 -2.47 2.24 0.37
N TYR A 45 -2.75 3.15 -0.55
CA TYR A 45 -4.08 3.73 -0.68
C TYR A 45 -4.41 4.04 -2.14
N SER A 46 -5.71 4.10 -2.45
CA SER A 46 -6.21 4.47 -3.77
C SER A 46 -7.07 5.72 -3.69
N GLU A 47 -6.85 6.64 -4.64
CA GLU A 47 -7.71 7.82 -4.82
C GLU A 47 -8.89 7.53 -5.77
N ASP A 48 -8.86 6.41 -6.52
CA ASP A 48 -9.95 6.00 -7.41
C ASP A 48 -10.97 5.11 -6.68
N VAL A 49 -11.71 5.76 -5.79
CA VAL A 49 -12.72 5.19 -4.89
C VAL A 49 -14.02 4.74 -5.54
N GLY A 50 -14.24 5.02 -6.83
CA GLY A 50 -15.50 4.69 -7.52
C GLY A 50 -15.80 3.19 -7.58
N ARG A 51 -14.82 2.33 -7.23
CA ARG A 51 -14.88 0.87 -7.30
C ARG A 51 -14.78 0.13 -5.97
N PHE A 52 -14.39 0.80 -4.89
CA PHE A 52 -14.32 0.16 -3.57
C PHE A 52 -15.69 0.33 -2.91
N ASN A 53 -16.45 -0.72 -2.60
CA ASN A 53 -17.68 -0.56 -1.80
C ASN A 53 -17.38 -0.54 -0.28
N TYR A 54 -16.13 -0.21 0.10
CA TYR A 54 -15.58 -0.53 1.41
C TYR A 54 -14.53 0.49 1.87
N GLY A 55 -14.60 0.89 3.14
CA GLY A 55 -13.52 1.60 3.84
C GLY A 55 -13.27 3.06 3.47
N PHE A 56 -14.32 3.81 3.15
CA PHE A 56 -14.19 5.22 2.80
C PHE A 56 -14.00 6.13 4.01
N VAL A 57 -13.00 6.99 3.95
CA VAL A 57 -12.86 8.11 4.88
C VAL A 57 -13.14 9.43 4.19
N HIS A 58 -14.05 10.22 4.77
CA HIS A 58 -14.33 11.60 4.38
C HIS A 58 -13.46 12.54 5.22
N GLY A 59 -12.28 12.92 4.73
CA GLY A 59 -11.41 13.89 5.42
C GLY A 59 -10.92 15.06 4.56
N SER A 60 -11.03 14.98 3.24
CA SER A 60 -10.78 16.13 2.35
C SER A 60 -11.57 15.94 1.05
N LYS A 61 -11.49 16.88 0.09
CA LYS A 61 -12.25 16.88 -1.17
C LYS A 61 -12.12 15.60 -2.01
N THR A 62 -11.22 14.68 -1.65
CA THR A 62 -10.95 13.41 -2.31
C THR A 62 -11.30 12.25 -1.38
N LYS A 63 -12.11 11.31 -1.87
CA LYS A 63 -12.37 10.03 -1.19
C LYS A 63 -11.15 9.13 -1.40
N ILE A 64 -10.68 8.48 -0.33
CA ILE A 64 -9.53 7.57 -0.36
C ILE A 64 -9.97 6.18 0.12
N GLY A 65 -9.49 5.13 -0.53
CA GLY A 65 -9.59 3.74 -0.08
C GLY A 65 -8.26 3.25 0.46
N ASN A 66 -8.24 2.80 1.71
CA ASN A 66 -7.04 2.26 2.36
C ASN A 66 -6.83 0.80 1.96
N LEU A 67 -5.59 0.39 1.73
CA LEU A 67 -5.22 -0.92 1.20
C LEU A 67 -4.10 -1.55 2.03
N ILE A 68 -4.24 -2.84 2.34
CA ILE A 68 -3.12 -3.70 2.69
C ILE A 68 -2.71 -4.43 1.41
N VAL A 69 -1.48 -4.19 0.95
CA VAL A 69 -0.95 -4.72 -0.31
C VAL A 69 0.09 -5.78 0.01
N GLY A 70 -0.22 -7.03 -0.34
CA GLY A 70 0.71 -8.15 -0.24
C GLY A 70 1.38 -8.44 -1.58
N TRP A 71 2.65 -8.84 -1.56
CA TRP A 71 3.33 -9.37 -2.73
C TRP A 71 4.19 -10.59 -2.41
N LYS A 72 4.32 -11.47 -3.40
CA LYS A 72 5.18 -12.66 -3.35
C LYS A 72 5.93 -12.84 -4.66
N GLU A 73 7.15 -13.35 -4.57
CA GLU A 73 8.06 -13.42 -5.72
C GLU A 73 7.97 -14.73 -6.50
N GLU A 74 7.55 -15.80 -5.83
CA GLU A 74 7.54 -17.19 -6.33
C GLU A 74 6.63 -17.35 -7.55
N ASP A 75 5.42 -16.80 -7.50
CA ASP A 75 4.45 -16.79 -8.61
C ASP A 75 4.15 -15.37 -9.12
N VAL A 76 4.90 -14.37 -8.66
CA VAL A 76 4.83 -12.97 -9.06
C VAL A 76 3.39 -12.42 -8.94
N THR A 77 2.88 -12.45 -7.72
CA THR A 77 1.50 -12.05 -7.39
C THR A 77 1.48 -10.82 -6.49
N ILE A 78 0.53 -9.93 -6.77
CA ILE A 78 0.13 -8.85 -5.85
C ILE A 78 -1.29 -9.13 -5.39
N VAL A 79 -1.55 -8.98 -4.09
CA VAL A 79 -2.89 -9.10 -3.48
C VAL A 79 -3.22 -7.79 -2.80
N VAL A 80 -4.42 -7.30 -3.04
CA VAL A 80 -4.91 -6.06 -2.45
C VAL A 80 -6.11 -6.35 -1.57
N VAL A 81 -6.02 -5.99 -0.30
CA VAL A 81 -7.10 -6.13 0.69
C VAL A 81 -7.53 -4.73 1.12
N PRO A 82 -8.75 -4.28 0.77
CA PRO A 82 -9.28 -3.00 1.25
C PRO A 82 -9.43 -2.99 2.78
N THR A 83 -9.18 -1.86 3.43
CA THR A 83 -9.29 -1.70 4.88
C THR A 83 -9.76 -0.29 5.24
N ILE A 84 -9.90 -0.02 6.54
CA ILE A 84 -10.08 1.31 7.13
C ILE A 84 -8.86 1.72 7.97
N PRO A 85 -8.63 3.04 8.20
CA PRO A 85 -7.40 3.53 8.84
C PRO A 85 -7.10 2.97 10.23
N ASP A 86 -8.14 2.67 11.02
CA ASP A 86 -8.00 2.11 12.36
C ASP A 86 -7.78 0.58 12.37
N LEU A 87 -7.80 -0.04 11.20
CA LEU A 87 -7.65 -1.48 10.99
C LEU A 87 -8.70 -2.31 11.75
N SER A 88 -9.91 -1.78 11.98
CA SER A 88 -10.96 -2.56 12.66
C SER A 88 -11.68 -3.53 11.73
N GLU A 89 -11.66 -3.30 10.42
CA GLU A 89 -12.36 -4.13 9.44
C GLU A 89 -11.59 -4.22 8.10
N CYS A 90 -11.67 -5.36 7.40
CA CYS A 90 -11.14 -5.51 6.03
C CYS A 90 -12.14 -6.10 5.02
N GLY A 91 -12.02 -5.66 3.77
CA GLY A 91 -12.80 -6.15 2.63
C GLY A 91 -12.25 -7.43 2.03
N GLU A 92 -12.82 -7.85 0.91
CA GLU A 92 -12.38 -9.06 0.20
C GLU A 92 -11.08 -8.83 -0.58
N PRO A 93 -10.16 -9.82 -0.59
CA PRO A 93 -8.90 -9.72 -1.31
C PRO A 93 -9.11 -9.75 -2.83
N THR A 94 -8.36 -8.93 -3.56
CA THR A 94 -8.26 -8.99 -5.03
C THR A 94 -6.86 -9.43 -5.43
N TYR A 95 -6.76 -10.48 -6.25
CA TYR A 95 -5.50 -11.07 -6.69
C TYR A 95 -5.14 -10.56 -8.09
N TYR A 96 -3.89 -10.13 -8.25
CA TYR A 96 -3.29 -9.72 -9.51
C TYR A 96 -2.05 -10.58 -9.76
N ARG A 97 -2.20 -11.65 -10.55
CA ARG A 97 -1.06 -12.45 -10.99
C ARG A 97 -0.45 -11.86 -12.24
N ARG A 98 0.87 -11.84 -12.30
CA ARG A 98 1.59 -11.18 -13.40
C ARG A 98 1.22 -11.70 -14.80
N ASN A 99 0.90 -12.98 -14.92
CA ASN A 99 0.51 -13.64 -16.18
C ASN A 99 -0.97 -13.43 -16.54
N GLU A 100 -1.81 -12.93 -15.62
CA GLU A 100 -3.25 -12.74 -15.82
C GLU A 100 -3.61 -11.28 -16.11
N ILE A 101 -2.73 -10.33 -15.77
CA ILE A 101 -2.97 -8.90 -15.99
C ILE A 101 -2.66 -8.46 -17.44
N LEU A 102 -3.38 -7.43 -17.89
CA LEU A 102 -3.14 -6.80 -19.20
C LEU A 102 -1.90 -5.91 -19.20
N LYS A 103 -1.75 -5.04 -18.19
CA LYS A 103 -0.69 -4.02 -18.13
C LYS A 103 -0.39 -3.65 -16.69
N ALA A 104 0.88 -3.42 -16.37
CA ALA A 104 1.29 -2.82 -15.10
C ALA A 104 2.49 -1.89 -15.29
N TYR A 105 2.44 -0.71 -14.69
CA TYR A 105 3.54 0.26 -14.72
C TYR A 105 3.50 1.16 -13.50
N ARG A 106 4.66 1.74 -13.14
CA ARG A 106 4.74 2.77 -12.12
C ARG A 106 4.67 4.14 -12.79
N ASN A 107 3.69 4.93 -12.42
CA ASN A 107 3.64 6.33 -12.77
C ASN A 107 4.41 7.14 -11.73
N LYS A 108 5.20 8.14 -12.16
CA LYS A 108 5.91 9.06 -11.24
C LYS A 108 5.29 10.46 -11.19
N TYR A 109 4.37 10.78 -12.11
CA TYR A 109 3.74 12.10 -12.21
C TYR A 109 2.34 12.00 -12.83
N PRO A 110 1.30 12.67 -12.29
CA PRO A 110 1.31 13.67 -11.22
C PRO A 110 1.41 13.09 -9.80
N THR A 111 1.15 11.80 -9.63
CA THR A 111 1.32 11.06 -8.37
C THR A 111 2.22 9.84 -8.60
N ASP A 112 3.00 9.48 -7.58
CA ASP A 112 3.83 8.28 -7.61
C ASP A 112 2.98 7.06 -7.24
N ALA A 113 2.49 6.37 -8.27
CA ALA A 113 1.49 5.33 -8.13
C ALA A 113 1.86 4.09 -8.95
N PHE A 114 1.63 2.92 -8.36
CA PHE A 114 1.71 1.63 -9.02
C PHE A 114 0.36 1.33 -9.67
N ILE A 115 0.34 1.30 -11.00
CA ILE A 115 -0.88 1.13 -11.79
C ILE A 115 -0.94 -0.30 -12.32
N ILE A 116 -2.04 -0.99 -12.06
CA ILE A 116 -2.31 -2.35 -12.53
C ILE A 116 -3.64 -2.36 -13.29
N TYR A 117 -3.59 -2.76 -14.55
CA TYR A 117 -4.75 -3.05 -15.39
C TYR A 117 -4.95 -4.57 -15.46
N PRO A 118 -5.91 -5.15 -14.73
CA PRO A 118 -6.25 -6.56 -14.92
C PRO A 118 -6.87 -6.81 -16.31
N ASP A 119 -7.61 -5.83 -16.84
CA ASP A 119 -8.24 -5.91 -18.16
C ASP A 119 -8.29 -4.53 -18.85
N LYS A 120 -9.01 -4.42 -19.98
CA LYS A 120 -9.16 -3.17 -20.74
C LYS A 120 -10.14 -2.17 -20.12
N LYS A 121 -10.96 -2.59 -19.16
CA LYS A 121 -12.08 -1.82 -18.59
C LYS A 121 -11.74 -1.25 -17.22
N SER A 122 -10.78 -1.84 -16.53
CA SER A 122 -10.48 -1.54 -15.15
C SER A 122 -9.00 -1.43 -14.86
N TYR A 123 -8.70 -0.71 -13.79
CA TYR A 123 -7.38 -0.56 -13.22
C TYR A 123 -7.49 -0.29 -11.72
N ILE A 124 -6.40 -0.51 -11.01
CA ILE A 124 -6.16 -0.03 -9.66
C ILE A 124 -4.90 0.82 -9.66
N GLY A 125 -4.98 1.98 -8.99
CA GLY A 125 -3.82 2.80 -8.66
C GLY A 125 -3.51 2.65 -7.18
N ILE A 126 -2.31 2.19 -6.86
CA ILE A 126 -1.80 2.02 -5.50
C ILE A 126 -0.76 3.11 -5.25
N ASN A 127 -1.07 4.04 -4.37
CA ASN A 127 -0.11 5.01 -3.85
C ASN A 127 0.49 4.43 -2.57
N ALA A 128 1.81 4.51 -2.41
CA ALA A 128 2.49 4.05 -1.21
C ALA A 128 3.62 5.04 -0.89
N TYR A 129 3.63 5.52 0.34
CA TYR A 129 4.64 6.43 0.86
C TYR A 129 5.37 5.79 2.04
N ASP A 130 6.57 6.28 2.27
CA ASP A 130 7.41 5.95 3.41
C ASP A 130 6.78 6.38 4.75
N TRP A 131 6.01 7.47 4.73
CA TRP A 131 5.38 8.01 5.92
C TRP A 131 4.12 8.86 5.63
N LEU A 132 3.03 8.60 6.37
CA LEU A 132 1.81 9.41 6.39
C LEU A 132 1.35 9.61 7.84
N ASP A 133 1.19 10.86 8.27
CA ASP A 133 0.91 11.21 9.68
C ASP A 133 -0.56 11.55 9.98
N ASP A 134 -1.40 11.73 8.96
CA ASP A 134 -2.85 11.93 9.15
C ASP A 134 -3.55 10.60 9.44
N GLU A 135 -3.50 10.18 10.70
CA GLU A 135 -4.06 8.91 11.18
C GLU A 135 -5.59 8.79 11.01
N LYS A 136 -6.27 9.92 10.74
CA LYS A 136 -7.70 9.87 10.42
C LYS A 136 -7.90 9.33 9.01
N LEU A 137 -6.96 9.59 8.11
CA LEU A 137 -7.03 9.23 6.70
C LEU A 137 -6.27 7.95 6.37
N TYR A 138 -5.17 7.69 7.06
CA TYR A 138 -4.22 6.63 6.75
C TYR A 138 -3.84 5.81 7.97
N VAL A 139 -3.34 4.60 7.73
CA VAL A 139 -2.76 3.77 8.77
C VAL A 139 -1.41 4.35 9.17
N TYR A 140 -1.21 4.61 10.46
CA TYR A 140 0.08 5.04 11.01
C TYR A 140 1.07 3.88 11.00
N VAL A 141 1.96 3.83 10.00
CA VAL A 141 2.97 2.79 9.87
C VAL A 141 4.19 3.32 9.09
N SER A 142 5.40 3.02 9.58
CA SER A 142 6.66 3.29 8.88
C SER A 142 7.12 2.02 8.19
N GLN A 143 7.31 2.07 6.87
CA GLN A 143 7.63 0.92 6.02
C GLN A 143 8.62 1.29 4.90
N GLU A 144 9.62 2.12 5.19
CA GLU A 144 10.59 2.62 4.19
C GLU A 144 11.27 1.45 3.44
N LYS A 145 11.73 0.44 4.18
CA LYS A 145 12.42 -0.72 3.60
C LYS A 145 11.48 -1.58 2.77
N GLU A 146 10.29 -1.87 3.28
CA GLU A 146 9.29 -2.69 2.58
C GLU A 146 8.80 -1.99 1.30
N LEU A 147 8.69 -0.65 1.31
CA LEU A 147 8.35 0.14 0.13
C LEU A 147 9.44 0.09 -0.94
N GLU A 148 10.72 0.11 -0.54
CA GLU A 148 11.86 -0.07 -1.45
C GLU A 148 11.82 -1.48 -2.08
N GLU A 149 11.65 -2.52 -1.25
CA GLU A 149 11.55 -3.90 -1.74
C GLU A 149 10.35 -4.11 -2.67
N PHE A 150 9.18 -3.56 -2.34
CA PHE A 150 8.00 -3.61 -3.19
C PHE A 150 8.22 -2.84 -4.50
N THR A 151 8.86 -1.67 -4.42
CA THR A 151 9.24 -0.87 -5.59
C THR A 151 10.09 -1.68 -6.57
N ASP A 152 11.10 -2.38 -6.06
CA ASP A 152 12.02 -3.17 -6.87
C ASP A 152 11.34 -4.39 -7.46
N PHE A 153 10.58 -5.13 -6.65
CA PHE A 153 9.73 -6.21 -7.12
C PHE A 153 8.80 -5.75 -8.26
N PHE A 154 8.10 -4.63 -8.06
CA PHE A 154 7.13 -4.14 -9.03
C PHE A 154 7.81 -3.76 -10.34
N LYS A 155 8.93 -3.03 -10.29
CA LYS A 155 9.65 -2.61 -11.51
C LYS A 155 10.27 -3.80 -12.24
N GLN A 156 10.95 -4.68 -11.52
CA GLN A 156 11.79 -5.72 -12.12
C GLN A 156 10.99 -6.94 -12.55
N LYS A 157 9.95 -7.33 -11.79
CA LYS A 157 9.21 -8.58 -11.99
C LYS A 157 7.76 -8.34 -12.40
N PHE A 158 7.07 -7.39 -11.78
CA PHE A 158 5.63 -7.21 -11.98
C PHE A 158 5.27 -6.29 -13.18
N SER A 159 6.12 -5.36 -13.55
CA SER A 159 5.80 -4.42 -14.63
C SER A 159 5.68 -5.13 -15.98
N THR A 160 4.80 -4.61 -16.84
CA THR A 160 4.76 -4.96 -18.26
C THR A 160 5.64 -3.99 -19.01
N LYS A 161 6.63 -4.50 -19.74
CA LYS A 161 7.46 -3.70 -20.65
C LYS A 161 6.61 -2.90 -21.63
#